data_AF-E8TBX2-F1
#
_entry.id   AF-E8TBX2-F1
#
_cell.length_a   1.000
_cell.length_b   1.000
_cell.length_c   1.000
_cell.angle_alpha   90.00
_cell.angle_beta   90.00
_cell.angle_gamma   90.00
#
_symmetry.space_group_name_H-M   'P 1'
#
loop_
_entity.id
_entity.type
_entity.pdbx_description
1 polymer ?
#
loop_
_entity_poly.entity_id
_entity_poly.type
_entity_poly.pdbx_seq_one_letter_code
_entity_poly.pdbx_strand_id
1 'polypeptide(L)'
;MATREKSDCPINLSLELIGDRWTLLIIRDMVFAGKKHFREFLQSDEGISSRTLAERLQTLQDEGILTRSDDPTHGLRTVYRLTEAGIDLLPVLATLGAWGSRHRKADERLARITDQLAAGGEAALEKMKAALRTEHSV
;
A
#
# COMPACT_ATOMS: atom_id res chain seq x y z
N MET A 1 -20.02 -13.26 -2.86
CA MET A 1 -20.87 -13.04 -4.05
C MET A 1 -20.06 -12.19 -4.99
N ALA A 2 -19.44 -12.78 -6.01
CA ALA A 2 -18.62 -12.07 -6.97
C ALA A 2 -19.51 -11.08 -7.73
N THR A 3 -19.29 -9.79 -7.50
CA THR A 3 -19.87 -8.74 -8.33
C THR A 3 -19.29 -8.95 -9.73
N ARG A 4 -20.14 -9.14 -10.75
CA ARG A 4 -19.71 -9.12 -12.15
C ARG A 4 -18.77 -7.93 -12.35
N GLU A 5 -17.58 -8.16 -12.90
CA GLU A 5 -16.70 -7.09 -13.38
C GLU A 5 -17.58 -6.15 -14.22
N LYS A 6 -17.79 -4.92 -13.72
CA LYS A 6 -18.80 -4.02 -14.29
C LYS A 6 -18.35 -3.47 -15.65
N SER A 7 -17.06 -3.60 -15.96
CA SER A 7 -16.44 -3.34 -17.27
C SER A 7 -14.99 -3.81 -17.30
N ASP A 8 -14.48 -4.17 -18.48
CA ASP A 8 -13.05 -4.46 -18.75
C ASP A 8 -12.17 -3.18 -18.78
N CYS A 9 -12.70 -2.05 -18.33
CA CYS A 9 -11.96 -0.80 -18.27
C CYS A 9 -10.85 -0.91 -17.22
N PRO A 10 -9.56 -0.68 -17.56
CA PRO A 10 -8.45 -0.84 -16.62
C PRO A 10 -8.56 0.07 -15.38
N ILE A 11 -9.23 1.23 -15.53
CA ILE A 11 -9.53 2.11 -14.40
C ILE A 11 -10.56 1.47 -13.47
N ASN A 12 -11.63 0.88 -14.01
CA ASN A 12 -12.63 0.20 -13.19
C ASN A 12 -12.03 -1.01 -12.46
N LEU A 13 -11.28 -1.85 -13.17
CA LEU A 13 -10.60 -3.00 -12.59
C LEU A 13 -9.66 -2.58 -11.45
N SER A 14 -8.89 -1.49 -11.65
CA SER A 14 -8.06 -0.92 -10.58
C SER A 14 -8.90 -0.46 -9.40
N LEU A 15 -10.01 0.25 -9.63
CA LEU A 15 -10.90 0.76 -8.57
C LEU A 15 -11.59 -0.36 -7.78
N GLU A 16 -11.87 -1.51 -8.40
CA GLU A 16 -12.42 -2.67 -7.70
C GLU A 16 -11.43 -3.22 -6.65
N LEU A 17 -10.13 -3.07 -6.89
CA LEU A 17 -9.06 -3.45 -5.97
C LEU A 17 -8.68 -2.33 -4.97
N ILE A 18 -8.29 -1.16 -5.48
CA ILE A 18 -7.67 -0.09 -4.67
C ILE A 18 -8.64 1.03 -4.28
N GLY A 19 -9.88 0.99 -4.75
CA GLY A 19 -10.89 2.03 -4.53
C GLY A 19 -11.56 1.99 -3.16
N ASP A 20 -11.26 0.98 -2.33
CA ASP A 20 -11.70 0.96 -0.94
C ASP A 20 -10.84 1.87 -0.04
N ARG A 21 -11.39 2.23 1.12
CA ARG A 21 -10.76 3.18 2.05
C ARG A 21 -9.40 2.71 2.58
N TRP A 22 -9.16 1.41 2.66
CA TRP A 22 -8.07 0.82 3.46
C TRP A 22 -6.90 0.33 2.61
N THR A 23 -7.14 -0.17 1.41
CA THR A 23 -6.10 -0.78 0.58
C THR A 23 -4.88 0.13 0.38
N LEU A 24 -5.08 1.38 -0.06
CA LEU A 24 -3.95 2.31 -0.24
C LEU A 24 -3.33 2.77 1.09
N LEU A 25 -4.06 2.73 2.21
CA LEU A 25 -3.49 3.03 3.53
C LEU A 25 -2.59 1.92 4.03
N ILE A 26 -2.96 0.65 3.81
CA ILE A 26 -2.12 -0.50 4.11
C ILE A 26 -0.83 -0.42 3.29
N ILE A 27 -0.92 -0.20 1.98
CA ILE A 27 0.26 -0.09 1.11
C ILE A 27 1.12 1.12 1.50
N ARG A 28 0.52 2.28 1.80
CA ARG A 28 1.22 3.46 2.34
C ARG A 28 2.04 3.09 3.59
N ASP A 29 1.44 2.35 4.51
CA ASP A 29 2.11 1.96 5.75
C ASP A 29 3.28 1.00 5.52
N MET A 30 3.14 0.09 4.55
CA MET A 30 4.26 -0.77 4.14
C MET A 30 5.40 0.07 3.53
N VAL A 31 5.06 0.97 2.61
CA VAL A 31 6.04 1.77 1.85
C VAL A 31 6.76 2.80 2.71
N PHE A 32 6.04 3.55 3.55
CA PHE A 32 6.60 4.71 4.25
C PHE A 32 6.91 4.46 5.73
N ALA A 33 6.27 3.46 6.34
CA ALA A 33 6.48 3.12 7.75
C ALA A 33 7.10 1.73 7.95
N GLY A 34 7.37 0.98 6.85
CA GLY A 34 8.00 -0.34 6.92
C GLY A 34 7.16 -1.39 7.64
N LYS A 35 5.84 -1.18 7.77
CA LYS A 35 4.95 -2.11 8.47
C LYS A 35 4.85 -3.41 7.67
N LYS A 36 5.00 -4.54 8.35
CA LYS A 36 4.98 -5.88 7.73
C LYS A 36 4.24 -6.92 8.54
N HIS A 37 3.80 -6.58 9.75
CA HIS A 37 3.06 -7.47 10.64
C HIS A 37 1.65 -6.97 10.90
N PHE A 38 0.71 -7.91 11.06
CA PHE A 38 -0.69 -7.62 11.35
C PHE A 38 -0.90 -6.62 12.50
N ARG A 39 -0.15 -6.79 13.60
CA ARG A 39 -0.25 -5.90 14.77
C ARG A 39 0.23 -4.48 14.51
N GLU A 40 1.19 -4.28 13.61
CA GLU A 40 1.69 -2.95 13.26
C GLU A 40 0.62 -2.17 12.50
N PHE A 41 -0.09 -2.81 11.58
CA PHE A 41 -1.21 -2.19 10.85
C PHE A 41 -2.38 -1.84 11.77
N LEU A 42 -2.65 -2.64 12.81
CA LEU A 42 -3.66 -2.29 13.83
C LEU A 42 -3.32 -1.04 14.64
N GLN A 43 -2.03 -0.68 14.69
CA GLN A 43 -1.54 0.51 15.38
C GLN A 43 -1.51 1.74 14.46
N SER A 44 -2.06 1.67 13.25
CA SER A 44 -2.19 2.83 12.36
C SER A 44 -3.24 3.81 12.87
N ASP A 45 -2.97 5.11 12.69
CA ASP A 45 -3.78 6.20 13.23
C ASP A 45 -5.25 6.18 12.76
N GLU A 46 -5.52 5.63 11.57
CA GLU A 46 -6.88 5.56 11.03
C GLU A 46 -7.79 4.51 11.69
N GLY A 47 -7.24 3.65 12.56
CA GLY A 47 -8.03 2.74 13.39
C GLY A 47 -8.77 1.65 12.60
N ILE A 48 -8.08 0.95 11.70
CA ILE A 48 -8.67 -0.18 10.98
C ILE A 48 -9.09 -1.29 11.95
N SER A 49 -10.29 -1.84 11.78
CA SER A 49 -10.73 -2.97 12.59
C SER A 49 -9.95 -4.24 12.23
N SER A 50 -9.72 -5.12 13.22
CA SER A 50 -9.04 -6.41 13.00
C SER A 50 -9.70 -7.25 11.91
N ARG A 51 -11.04 -7.29 11.90
CA ARG A 51 -11.80 -8.01 10.87
C ARG A 51 -11.53 -7.43 9.48
N THR A 52 -11.66 -6.11 9.33
CA THR A 52 -11.47 -5.44 8.03
C THR A 52 -10.03 -5.57 7.54
N LEU A 53 -9.05 -5.46 8.45
CA LEU A 53 -7.64 -5.65 8.11
C LEU A 53 -7.39 -7.08 7.59
N ALA A 54 -7.92 -8.10 8.28
CA ALA A 54 -7.78 -9.48 7.83
C ALA A 54 -8.41 -9.72 6.45
N GLU A 55 -9.63 -9.20 6.22
CA GLU A 55 -10.31 -9.29 4.93
C GLU A 55 -9.50 -8.60 3.81
N ARG A 56 -8.92 -7.42 4.08
CA ARG A 56 -8.12 -6.67 3.08
C ARG A 56 -6.77 -7.31 2.79
N LEU A 57 -6.05 -7.77 3.81
CA LEU A 57 -4.78 -8.48 3.60
C LEU A 57 -4.97 -9.78 2.81
N GLN A 58 -6.07 -10.51 3.07
CA GLN A 58 -6.43 -11.68 2.26
C GLN A 58 -6.71 -11.29 0.81
N THR A 59 -7.54 -10.25 0.59
CA THR A 59 -7.84 -9.76 -0.76
C THR A 59 -6.56 -9.38 -1.52
N LEU A 60 -5.67 -8.61 -0.89
CA LEU A 60 -4.41 -8.19 -1.51
C LEU A 60 -3.45 -9.37 -1.79
N GLN A 61 -3.53 -10.43 -0.99
CA GLN A 61 -2.81 -11.66 -1.28
C GLN A 61 -3.40 -12.40 -2.48
N ASP A 62 -4.72 -12.56 -2.52
CA ASP A 62 -5.43 -13.26 -3.59
C ASP A 62 -5.23 -12.56 -4.95
N GLU A 63 -5.13 -11.24 -4.93
CA GLU A 63 -4.90 -10.37 -6.10
C GLU A 63 -3.41 -10.21 -6.45
N GLY A 64 -2.51 -10.92 -5.73
CA GLY A 64 -1.08 -10.92 -6.02
C GLY A 64 -0.35 -9.60 -5.73
N ILE A 65 -0.93 -8.72 -4.92
CA ILE A 65 -0.32 -7.46 -4.46
C ILE A 65 0.64 -7.70 -3.29
N LEU A 66 0.32 -8.68 -2.45
CA LEU A 66 1.10 -9.08 -1.28
C LEU A 66 1.45 -10.55 -1.31
N THR A 67 2.60 -10.90 -0.74
CA THR A 67 2.90 -12.26 -0.29
C THR A 67 2.82 -12.34 1.23
N ARG A 68 2.56 -13.56 1.72
CA ARG A 68 2.48 -13.89 3.13
C ARG A 68 3.43 -15.05 3.42
N SER A 69 4.31 -14.88 4.40
CA SER A 69 5.19 -15.96 4.89
C SER A 69 5.29 -15.93 6.41
N ASP A 70 5.79 -17.01 6.99
CA ASP A 70 6.20 -17.00 8.39
C ASP A 70 7.44 -16.13 8.56
N ASP A 71 7.56 -15.47 9.71
CA ASP A 71 8.71 -14.65 10.06
C ASP A 71 9.90 -15.58 10.37
N PRO A 72 11.02 -15.45 9.65
CA PRO A 72 12.19 -16.31 9.86
C PRO A 72 12.81 -16.15 11.25
N THR A 73 12.58 -15.03 11.93
CA THR A 73 13.07 -14.76 13.29
C THR A 73 12.10 -15.23 14.37
N HIS A 74 10.81 -15.35 14.05
CA HIS A 74 9.76 -15.74 14.97
C HIS A 74 8.64 -16.47 14.21
N GLY A 75 8.75 -17.79 14.03
CA GLY A 75 7.83 -18.58 13.20
C GLY A 75 6.34 -18.56 13.57
N LEU A 76 5.95 -17.92 14.69
CA LEU A 76 4.54 -17.66 15.04
C LEU A 76 4.01 -16.32 14.51
N ARG A 77 4.87 -15.49 13.93
CA ARG A 77 4.51 -14.21 13.33
C ARG A 77 4.45 -14.37 11.82
N THR A 78 3.43 -13.79 11.23
CA THR A 78 3.33 -13.65 9.78
C THR A 78 3.99 -12.34 9.35
N VAL A 79 4.77 -12.39 8.27
CA VAL A 79 5.30 -11.23 7.53
C VAL A 79 4.52 -11.09 6.23
N TYR A 80 4.08 -9.87 5.94
CA TYR A 80 3.52 -9.47 4.66
C TYR A 80 4.58 -8.69 3.87
N ARG A 81 4.70 -8.98 2.57
CA ARG A 81 5.66 -8.30 1.68
C ARG A 81 4.96 -7.85 0.41
N LEU A 82 5.34 -6.69 -0.13
CA LEU A 82 4.85 -6.23 -1.42
C LEU A 82 5.43 -7.12 -2.53
N THR A 83 4.60 -7.46 -3.51
CA THR A 83 5.07 -7.97 -4.80
C THR A 83 5.51 -6.82 -5.70
N GLU A 84 6.06 -7.12 -6.89
CA GLU A 84 6.29 -6.09 -7.92
C GLU A 84 5.02 -5.31 -8.25
N ALA A 85 3.87 -5.99 -8.37
CA ALA A 85 2.59 -5.34 -8.62
C ALA A 85 2.19 -4.38 -7.47
N GLY A 86 2.47 -4.75 -6.22
CA GLY A 86 2.27 -3.86 -5.07
C GLY A 86 3.22 -2.67 -5.03
N ILE A 87 4.49 -2.86 -5.41
CA ILE A 87 5.48 -1.79 -5.53
C ILE A 87 5.10 -0.80 -6.65
N ASP A 88 4.51 -1.29 -7.74
CA ASP A 88 4.06 -0.46 -8.85
C ASP A 88 2.88 0.47 -8.53
N LEU A 89 2.25 0.33 -7.35
CA LEU A 89 1.27 1.29 -6.84
C LEU A 89 1.91 2.56 -6.23
N LEU A 90 3.25 2.61 -6.11
CA LEU A 90 3.96 3.78 -5.57
C LEU A 90 3.64 5.10 -6.29
N PRO A 91 3.60 5.19 -7.64
CA PRO A 91 3.26 6.43 -8.33
C PRO A 91 1.82 6.89 -8.04
N VAL A 92 0.90 5.94 -7.81
CA VAL A 92 -0.49 6.23 -7.42
C VAL A 92 -0.51 6.88 -6.04
N LEU A 93 0.23 6.33 -5.07
CA LEU A 93 0.37 6.91 -3.74
C LEU A 93 0.99 8.31 -3.77
N ALA A 94 2.06 8.50 -4.56
CA ALA A 94 2.73 9.79 -4.70
C ALA A 94 1.77 10.85 -5.25
N THR A 95 1.05 10.53 -6.33
CA THR A 95 0.10 11.44 -6.98
C THR A 95 -1.10 11.74 -6.09
N LEU A 96 -1.67 10.73 -5.45
CA LEU A 96 -2.79 10.88 -4.52
C LEU A 96 -2.40 11.75 -3.32
N GLY A 97 -1.21 11.51 -2.75
CA GLY A 97 -0.66 12.29 -1.65
C GLY A 97 -0.44 13.76 -2.02
N ALA A 98 0.18 14.02 -3.17
CA ALA A 98 0.42 15.38 -3.66
C ALA A 98 -0.86 16.12 -4.09
N TRP A 99 -1.91 15.40 -4.48
CA TRP A 99 -3.24 15.98 -4.64
C TRP A 99 -3.86 16.32 -3.28
N GLY A 100 -3.74 15.41 -2.31
CA GLY A 100 -4.21 15.59 -0.94
C GLY A 100 -3.58 16.80 -0.25
N SER A 101 -2.26 16.99 -0.40
CA SER A 101 -1.53 18.14 0.17
C SER A 101 -2.05 19.49 -0.34
N ARG A 102 -2.44 19.59 -1.61
CA ARG A 102 -2.94 20.83 -2.23
C ARG A 102 -4.40 21.14 -1.91
N HIS A 103 -5.23 20.12 -1.75
CA HIS A 103 -6.69 20.28 -1.70
C HIS A 103 -7.31 19.95 -0.34
N ARG A 104 -6.56 19.42 0.62
CA ARG A 104 -7.01 19.08 1.97
C ARG A 104 -6.11 19.73 3.01
N LYS A 105 -6.61 19.85 4.25
CA LYS A 105 -5.81 20.28 5.40
C LYS A 105 -4.94 19.11 5.85
N ALA A 106 -3.79 18.95 5.19
CA ALA A 106 -2.81 17.93 5.52
C ALA A 106 -1.82 18.44 6.59
N ASP A 107 -1.29 17.51 7.38
CA ASP A 107 -0.10 17.77 8.19
C ASP A 107 1.10 18.11 7.28
N GLU A 108 1.81 19.19 7.58
CA GLU A 108 2.90 19.68 6.72
C GLU A 108 4.05 18.69 6.61
N ARG A 109 4.34 17.92 7.65
CA ARG A 109 5.43 16.94 7.63
C ARG A 109 5.07 15.78 6.71
N LEU A 110 3.84 15.29 6.77
CA LEU A 110 3.36 14.24 5.88
C LEU A 110 3.25 14.72 4.42
N ALA A 111 2.75 15.94 4.20
CA ALA A 111 2.64 16.54 2.86
C ALA A 111 4.00 16.62 2.15
N ARG A 112 5.07 17.00 2.87
CA ARG A 112 6.43 17.08 2.31
C ARG A 112 6.90 15.76 1.71
N ILE A 113 6.56 14.61 2.31
CA ILE A 113 6.99 13.30 1.82
C ILE A 113 6.39 13.04 0.42
N THR A 114 5.08 13.23 0.28
CA THR A 114 4.39 12.94 -0.98
C THR A 114 4.69 13.98 -2.05
N ASP A 115 4.85 15.25 -1.66
CA ASP A 115 5.23 16.33 -2.58
C ASP A 115 6.65 16.15 -3.12
N GLN A 116 7.61 15.75 -2.28
CA GLN A 116 8.98 15.48 -2.73
C GLN A 116 9.04 14.27 -3.67
N LEU A 117 8.30 13.21 -3.36
CA LEU A 117 8.25 12.02 -4.21
C LEU A 117 7.61 12.36 -5.57
N ALA A 118 6.52 13.15 -5.58
CA ALA A 118 5.88 13.59 -6.82
C ALA A 118 6.76 14.57 -7.63
N ALA A 119 7.42 15.52 -6.96
CA ALA A 119 8.30 16.50 -7.62
C ALA A 119 9.60 15.87 -8.15
N GLY A 120 10.10 14.82 -7.51
CA GLY A 120 11.26 14.06 -7.95
C GLY A 120 11.03 13.23 -9.22
N GLY A 121 9.78 13.10 -9.66
CA GLY A 121 9.40 12.44 -10.90
C GLY A 121 9.82 10.96 -10.96
N GLU A 122 10.01 10.47 -12.18
CA GLU A 122 10.30 9.06 -12.45
C GLU A 122 11.59 8.57 -11.77
N ALA A 123 12.64 9.40 -11.72
CA ALA A 123 13.91 9.02 -11.10
C ALA A 123 13.77 8.77 -9.59
N ALA A 124 12.99 9.60 -8.88
CA ALA A 124 12.75 9.41 -7.45
C ALA A 124 11.86 8.18 -7.20
N LEU A 125 10.86 7.96 -8.04
CA LEU A 125 9.99 6.77 -7.98
C LEU A 125 10.81 5.50 -8.18
N GLU A 126 11.65 5.41 -9.21
CA GLU A 126 12.46 4.22 -9.48
C GLU A 126 13.49 3.95 -8.39
N LYS A 127 14.10 4.99 -7.82
CA LYS A 127 14.98 4.85 -6.65
C LYS A 127 14.22 4.25 -5.45
N MET A 128 13.02 4.74 -5.18
CA MET A 128 12.19 4.23 -4.09
C MET A 128 11.72 2.79 -4.36
N LYS A 129 11.28 2.48 -5.59
CA LYS A 129 10.93 1.10 -5.98
C LYS A 129 12.11 0.15 -5.80
N ALA A 130 13.32 0.53 -6.21
CA ALA A 130 14.51 -0.29 -6.01
C ALA A 130 14.81 -0.58 -4.53
N ALA A 131 14.59 0.41 -3.64
CA ALA A 131 14.70 0.21 -2.19
C ALA A 131 13.63 -0.78 -1.69
N LEU A 132 12.37 -0.62 -2.10
CA LEU A 132 11.26 -1.51 -1.73
C LEU A 132 11.49 -2.95 -2.21
N ARG A 133 12.02 -3.14 -3.42
CA ARG A 133 12.38 -4.47 -3.94
C ARG A 133 13.40 -5.17 -3.06
N THR A 134 14.37 -4.42 -2.54
CA THR A 134 15.39 -4.95 -1.63
C THR A 134 14.81 -5.27 -0.26
N GLU A 135 13.88 -4.45 0.24
CA GLU A 135 13.22 -4.68 1.53
C GLU A 135 12.24 -5.86 1.50
N HIS A 136 11.51 -5.99 0.41
CA HIS A 136 10.45 -6.98 0.22
C HIS A 136 10.89 -8.24 -0.53
N SER A 137 12.17 -8.38 -0.87
CA SER A 137 12.71 -9.66 -1.33
C SER A 137 12.57 -10.73 -0.23
N VAL A 138 12.38 -11.97 -0.66
CA VAL A 138 12.26 -13.16 0.21
C VAL A 138 13.54 -13.37 1.00
#